data_AF-A0A4Q5SLQ1-F1
#
_entry.id   AF-A0A4Q5SLQ1-F1
#
_cell.length_a   1.000
_cell.length_b   1.000
_cell.length_c   1.000
_cell.angle_alpha   90.00
_cell.angle_beta   90.00
_cell.angle_gamma   90.00
#
_symmetry.space_group_name_H-M   'P 1'
#
loop_
_entity.id
_entity.type
_entity.pdbx_description
1 polymer ?
#
loop_
_entity_poly.entity_id
_entity_poly.type
_entity_poly.pdbx_seq_one_letter_code
_entity_poly.pdbx_strand_id
1 'polypeptide(L)'
;AHAAELMRVWFLDTATKMNPNLNFGQAIKGHNTGRGAGMIDTRHFVKLIDGIGLIKGSKNWSARDQQGMQQWFSSFLDWMQTSKNGIDEMNAANNHGAWYDAQRLSMALFIGNKDLANKIVINAADRLDKQLDDNGYFPKELERTISLHYTSFVMEAFFNIAQMATHTSEDLWNRVTPSGKSLKKAFETAHPFLTGEKAWPHPQIKPYETEQAYYLLESAAVQYNCTNCINEIKTLAADKAGRLRIKLLYP
;
A
#
# COMPACT_ATOMS: atom_id res chain seq x y z
N ALA A 1 -2.55 8.62 -25.14
CA ALA A 1 -1.67 9.76 -25.47
C ALA A 1 -1.32 10.54 -24.21
N HIS A 2 -2.29 11.21 -23.57
CA HIS A 2 -2.02 12.08 -22.41
C HIS A 2 -1.36 11.40 -21.20
N ALA A 3 -1.75 10.17 -20.84
CA ALA A 3 -1.08 9.44 -19.76
C ALA A 3 0.43 9.24 -20.02
N ALA A 4 0.81 8.91 -21.25
CA ALA A 4 2.21 8.73 -21.63
C ALA A 4 3.00 10.06 -21.57
N GLU A 5 2.37 11.17 -21.94
CA GLU A 5 2.93 12.51 -21.82
C GLU A 5 3.21 12.88 -20.36
N LEU A 6 2.25 12.67 -19.45
CA LEU A 6 2.42 12.92 -18.02
C LEU A 6 3.59 12.10 -17.43
N MET A 7 3.73 10.83 -17.84
CA MET A 7 4.86 9.99 -17.41
C MET A 7 6.20 10.51 -17.93
N ARG A 8 6.27 10.96 -19.19
CA ARG A 8 7.51 11.54 -19.72
C ARG A 8 7.90 12.80 -18.97
N VAL A 9 6.98 13.74 -18.80
CA VAL A 9 7.25 15.01 -18.12
C VAL A 9 7.72 14.78 -16.68
N TRP A 10 7.04 13.91 -15.94
CA TRP A 10 7.35 13.73 -14.52
C TRP A 10 8.59 12.87 -14.27
N PHE A 11 8.90 11.88 -15.11
CA PHE A 11 9.93 10.87 -14.80
C PHE A 11 11.09 10.81 -15.79
N LEU A 12 10.90 11.16 -17.06
CA LEU A 12 11.85 10.80 -18.12
C LEU A 12 12.50 12.02 -18.80
N ASP A 13 11.76 13.11 -18.99
CA ASP A 13 12.23 14.31 -19.66
C ASP A 13 13.29 15.01 -18.79
N THR A 14 14.50 15.19 -19.33
CA THR A 14 15.62 15.76 -18.58
C THR A 14 15.39 17.21 -18.15
N ALA A 15 14.49 17.93 -18.82
CA ALA A 15 14.15 19.29 -18.44
C ALA A 15 13.24 19.37 -17.19
N THR A 16 12.44 18.33 -16.91
CA THR A 16 11.37 18.41 -15.91
C THR A 16 11.31 17.24 -14.93
N LYS A 17 12.06 16.16 -15.16
CA LYS A 17 11.93 14.94 -14.36
C LYS A 17 12.20 15.19 -12.88
N MET A 18 11.41 14.50 -12.06
CA MET A 18 11.73 14.27 -10.66
C MET A 18 12.98 13.39 -10.57
N ASN A 19 13.97 13.81 -9.78
CA ASN A 19 15.09 12.93 -9.44
C ASN A 19 14.58 11.72 -8.65
N PRO A 20 15.11 10.50 -8.84
CA PRO A 20 14.63 9.29 -8.19
C PRO A 20 15.08 9.20 -6.71
N ASN A 21 14.68 10.19 -5.90
CA ASN A 21 14.86 10.22 -4.45
C ASN A 21 13.82 11.13 -3.78
N LEU A 22 13.67 10.99 -2.46
CA LEU A 22 12.93 11.91 -1.59
C LEU A 22 13.86 12.47 -0.50
N ASN A 23 15.03 13.01 -0.90
CA ASN A 23 15.95 13.64 0.05
C ASN A 23 15.30 14.80 0.83
N PHE A 24 14.29 15.43 0.23
CA PHE A 24 13.54 16.56 0.80
C PHE A 24 12.08 16.24 1.17
N GLY A 25 11.72 14.94 1.22
CA GLY A 25 10.37 14.50 1.53
C GLY A 25 9.93 14.94 2.92
N GLN A 26 8.76 15.58 3.00
CA GLN A 26 8.16 16.12 4.23
C GLN A 26 9.13 16.90 5.13
N ALA A 27 9.95 17.76 4.53
CA ALA A 27 10.80 18.70 5.25
C ALA A 27 9.99 19.56 6.24
N ILE A 28 10.56 19.83 7.42
CA ILE A 28 9.94 20.68 8.42
C ILE A 28 10.86 21.89 8.68
N LYS A 29 10.37 23.09 8.35
CA LYS A 29 11.12 24.34 8.50
C LYS A 29 11.68 24.49 9.90
N GLY A 30 12.99 24.68 10.01
CA GLY A 30 13.70 24.84 11.28
C GLY A 30 14.01 23.54 12.02
N HIS A 31 13.61 22.37 11.50
CA HIS A 31 13.82 21.08 12.17
C HIS A 31 14.61 20.08 11.31
N ASN A 32 14.27 19.92 10.03
CA ASN A 32 14.97 19.02 9.11
C ASN A 32 14.77 19.45 7.64
N THR A 33 15.64 18.97 6.76
CA THR A 33 15.57 19.19 5.32
C THR A 33 14.78 18.11 4.58
N GLY A 34 14.48 16.99 5.25
CA GLY A 34 13.71 15.86 4.77
C GLY A 34 13.78 14.73 5.80
N ARG A 35 12.87 13.76 5.72
CA ARG A 35 12.78 12.66 6.69
C ARG A 35 12.16 11.41 6.08
N GLY A 36 12.39 10.26 6.73
CA GLY A 36 11.86 8.97 6.27
C GLY A 36 10.36 9.00 6.00
N ALA A 37 9.58 9.63 6.89
CA ALA A 37 8.11 9.75 6.75
C ALA A 37 7.64 10.35 5.41
N GLY A 38 8.50 11.10 4.70
CA GLY A 38 8.20 11.58 3.35
C GLY A 38 7.99 10.47 2.31
N MET A 39 8.45 9.25 2.55
CA MET A 39 8.21 8.11 1.65
C MET A 39 6.73 7.76 1.49
N ILE A 40 5.88 8.10 2.47
CA ILE A 40 4.44 7.84 2.38
C ILE A 40 3.77 8.66 1.26
N ASP A 41 4.39 9.75 0.82
CA ASP A 41 3.90 10.61 -0.26
C ASP A 41 3.89 9.86 -1.59
N THR A 42 4.81 8.90 -1.78
CA THR A 42 4.93 8.10 -3.01
C THR A 42 4.22 6.75 -2.94
N ARG A 43 3.45 6.45 -1.87
CA ARG A 43 2.71 5.17 -1.75
C ARG A 43 1.81 4.88 -2.96
N HIS A 44 1.31 5.92 -3.61
CA HIS A 44 0.48 5.80 -4.81
C HIS A 44 1.24 5.34 -6.05
N PHE A 45 2.57 5.27 -6.01
CA PHE A 45 3.37 4.68 -7.09
C PHE A 45 3.05 3.21 -7.32
N VAL A 46 2.53 2.49 -6.30
CA VAL A 46 1.98 1.14 -6.48
C VAL A 46 0.90 1.13 -7.58
N LYS A 47 -0.06 2.07 -7.52
CA LYS A 47 -1.12 2.19 -8.53
C LYS A 47 -0.60 2.77 -9.85
N LEU A 48 0.41 3.64 -9.79
CA LEU A 48 1.04 4.20 -11.00
C LEU A 48 1.71 3.10 -11.83
N ILE A 49 2.38 2.15 -11.18
CA ILE A 49 3.01 0.99 -11.82
C ILE A 49 1.97 0.13 -12.55
N ASP A 50 0.83 -0.17 -11.92
CA ASP A 50 -0.28 -0.87 -12.60
C ASP A 50 -0.80 -0.06 -13.80
N GLY A 51 -0.92 1.26 -13.63
CA GLY A 51 -1.30 2.18 -14.71
C GLY A 51 -0.36 2.13 -15.91
N ILE A 52 0.96 2.01 -15.68
CA ILE A 52 1.95 1.78 -16.75
C ILE A 52 1.69 0.43 -17.43
N GLY A 53 1.40 -0.61 -16.65
CA GLY A 53 1.03 -1.94 -17.16
C GLY A 53 -0.18 -1.89 -18.09
N LEU A 54 -1.23 -1.13 -17.73
CA LEU A 54 -2.46 -0.99 -18.52
C LEU A 54 -2.26 -0.24 -19.84
N ILE A 55 -1.31 0.68 -19.92
CA ILE A 55 -1.00 1.41 -21.17
C ILE A 55 0.07 0.71 -22.02
N LYS A 56 0.66 -0.39 -21.52
CA LYS A 56 1.64 -1.19 -22.25
C LYS A 56 1.00 -1.74 -23.53
N GLY A 57 1.67 -1.54 -24.67
CA GLY A 57 1.14 -1.91 -25.99
C GLY A 57 0.33 -0.81 -26.69
N SER A 58 0.06 0.32 -26.03
CA SER A 58 -0.48 1.50 -26.70
C SER A 58 0.52 2.06 -27.71
N LYS A 59 0.05 2.53 -28.87
CA LYS A 59 0.88 3.27 -29.85
C LYS A 59 1.58 4.52 -29.28
N ASN A 60 1.12 5.01 -28.13
CA ASN A 60 1.69 6.18 -27.47
C ASN A 60 2.70 5.82 -26.35
N TRP A 61 2.89 4.54 -26.07
CA TRP A 61 3.82 4.04 -25.05
C TRP A 61 4.89 3.19 -25.71
N SER A 62 6.07 3.76 -25.91
CA SER A 62 7.17 3.10 -26.60
C SER A 62 7.94 2.15 -25.67
N ALA A 63 8.73 1.24 -26.27
CA ALA A 63 9.68 0.43 -25.53
C ALA A 63 10.71 1.30 -24.76
N ARG A 64 11.07 2.47 -25.30
CA ARG A 64 11.95 3.43 -24.65
C ARG A 64 11.33 4.02 -23.38
N ASP A 65 10.03 4.36 -23.42
CA ASP A 65 9.32 4.85 -22.24
C ASP A 65 9.28 3.77 -21.15
N GLN A 66 8.97 2.53 -21.54
CA GLN A 66 8.94 1.39 -20.62
C GLN A 66 10.29 1.18 -19.93
N GLN A 67 11.38 1.15 -20.71
CA GLN A 67 12.74 1.00 -20.19
C GLN A 67 13.14 2.17 -19.29
N GLY A 68 12.80 3.41 -19.69
CA GLY A 68 13.06 4.60 -18.89
C GLY A 68 12.38 4.56 -17.53
N MET A 69 11.11 4.13 -17.49
CA MET A 69 10.38 3.97 -16.22
C MET A 69 10.98 2.88 -15.36
N GLN A 70 11.35 1.73 -15.93
CA GLN A 70 12.02 0.66 -15.18
C GLN A 70 13.36 1.12 -14.60
N GLN A 71 14.13 1.90 -15.35
CA GLN A 71 15.39 2.47 -14.87
C GLN A 71 15.18 3.50 -13.76
N TRP A 72 14.17 4.36 -13.88
CA TRP A 72 13.81 5.33 -12.84
C TRP A 72 13.42 4.62 -11.55
N PHE A 73 12.51 3.64 -11.61
CA PHE A 73 12.10 2.86 -10.44
C PHE A 73 13.22 2.00 -9.87
N SER A 74 14.10 1.45 -10.70
CA SER A 74 15.29 0.75 -10.21
C SER A 74 16.20 1.69 -9.40
N SER A 75 16.39 2.92 -9.87
CA SER A 75 17.22 3.93 -9.18
C SER A 75 16.55 4.40 -7.88
N PHE A 76 15.23 4.59 -7.91
CA PHE A 76 14.45 4.98 -6.73
C PHE A 76 14.47 3.88 -5.67
N LEU A 77 14.31 2.60 -6.08
CA LEU A 77 14.36 1.45 -5.19
C LEU A 77 15.76 1.26 -4.57
N ASP A 78 16.82 1.51 -5.33
CA ASP A 78 18.19 1.53 -4.77
C ASP A 78 18.34 2.63 -3.72
N TRP A 79 17.91 3.87 -4.03
CA TRP A 79 17.92 4.97 -3.07
C TRP A 79 17.08 4.68 -1.83
N MET A 80 15.89 4.08 -1.96
CA MET A 80 15.05 3.68 -0.83
C MET A 80 15.82 2.75 0.12
N GLN A 81 16.58 1.79 -0.41
CA GLN A 81 17.22 0.76 0.39
C GLN A 81 18.57 1.18 0.99
N THR A 82 19.20 2.24 0.46
CA THR A 82 20.56 2.64 0.83
C THR A 82 20.64 4.03 1.47
N SER A 83 19.68 4.90 1.22
CA SER A 83 19.67 6.26 1.77
C SER A 83 19.26 6.29 3.25
N LYS A 84 19.71 7.33 3.96
CA LYS A 84 19.28 7.57 5.34
C LYS A 84 17.76 7.64 5.48
N ASN A 85 17.08 8.45 4.65
CA ASN A 85 15.63 8.61 4.73
C ASN A 85 14.90 7.28 4.46
N GLY A 86 15.36 6.52 3.46
CA GLY A 86 14.76 5.24 3.13
C GLY A 86 14.97 4.18 4.23
N ILE A 87 16.16 4.11 4.84
CA ILE A 87 16.42 3.23 5.98
C ILE A 87 15.60 3.64 7.22
N ASP A 88 15.48 4.94 7.50
CA ASP A 88 14.65 5.44 8.59
C ASP A 88 13.18 5.00 8.42
N GLU A 89 12.63 5.10 7.20
CA GLU A 89 11.27 4.65 6.89
C GLU A 89 11.12 3.13 6.96
N MET A 90 12.09 2.37 6.43
CA MET A 90 12.12 0.91 6.49
C MET A 90 11.98 0.40 7.93
N ASN A 91 12.59 1.11 8.88
CA ASN A 91 12.59 0.78 10.30
C ASN A 91 11.37 1.32 11.06
N ALA A 92 10.44 2.01 10.42
CA ALA A 92 9.24 2.51 11.08
C ALA A 92 8.37 1.35 11.59
N ALA A 93 7.97 1.45 12.87
CA ALA A 93 7.24 0.41 13.58
C ALA A 93 5.71 0.45 13.39
N ASN A 94 5.22 1.35 12.53
CA ASN A 94 3.80 1.58 12.27
C ASN A 94 3.49 1.43 10.76
N ASN A 95 2.34 1.94 10.31
CA ASN A 95 1.88 1.93 8.92
C ASN A 95 2.93 2.38 7.89
N HIS A 96 3.87 3.27 8.24
CA HIS A 96 4.93 3.71 7.35
C HIS A 96 5.81 2.54 6.89
N GLY A 97 6.20 1.66 7.80
CA GLY A 97 7.04 0.50 7.47
C GLY A 97 6.31 -0.51 6.58
N ALA A 98 5.00 -0.71 6.81
CA ALA A 98 4.18 -1.58 5.96
C ALA A 98 4.03 -1.01 4.55
N TRP A 99 3.76 0.30 4.42
CA TRP A 99 3.70 0.97 3.12
C TRP A 99 5.04 1.05 2.40
N TYR A 100 6.15 1.10 3.14
CA TYR A 100 7.50 1.00 2.58
C TYR A 100 7.70 -0.36 1.88
N ASP A 101 7.31 -1.47 2.53
CA ASP A 101 7.42 -2.80 1.92
C ASP A 101 6.43 -2.99 0.75
N ALA A 102 5.23 -2.41 0.81
CA ALA A 102 4.30 -2.40 -0.33
C ALA A 102 4.89 -1.69 -1.55
N GLN A 103 5.48 -0.50 -1.37
CA GLN A 103 6.15 0.23 -2.44
C GLN A 103 7.33 -0.57 -3.02
N ARG A 104 8.19 -1.12 -2.16
CA ARG A 104 9.34 -1.93 -2.60
C ARG A 104 8.91 -3.15 -3.39
N LEU A 105 7.86 -3.85 -2.96
CA LEU A 105 7.38 -5.04 -3.65
C LEU A 105 6.88 -4.70 -5.05
N SER A 106 6.06 -3.65 -5.17
CA SER A 106 5.57 -3.17 -6.46
C SER A 106 6.71 -2.83 -7.42
N MET A 107 7.72 -2.09 -6.93
CA MET A 107 8.89 -1.71 -7.74
C MET A 107 9.75 -2.92 -8.12
N ALA A 108 9.99 -3.85 -7.19
CA ALA A 108 10.77 -5.07 -7.45
C ALA A 108 10.11 -5.94 -8.53
N LEU A 109 8.79 -6.11 -8.46
CA LEU A 109 8.02 -6.81 -9.49
C LEU A 109 8.08 -6.08 -10.84
N PHE A 110 7.93 -4.76 -10.84
CA PHE A 110 7.95 -3.94 -12.06
C PHE A 110 9.27 -4.00 -12.84
N ILE A 111 10.40 -4.06 -12.12
CA ILE A 111 11.73 -4.20 -12.72
C ILE A 111 12.11 -5.67 -12.97
N GLY A 112 11.22 -6.63 -12.67
CA GLY A 112 11.43 -8.06 -12.92
C GLY A 112 12.35 -8.75 -11.91
N ASN A 113 12.65 -8.14 -10.76
CA ASN A 113 13.51 -8.72 -9.73
C ASN A 113 12.69 -9.60 -8.76
N LYS A 114 12.41 -10.84 -9.19
CA LYS A 114 11.61 -11.80 -8.42
C LYS A 114 12.27 -12.22 -7.10
N ASP A 115 13.59 -12.34 -7.06
CA ASP A 115 14.30 -12.72 -5.84
C ASP A 115 14.15 -11.67 -4.74
N LEU A 116 14.25 -10.39 -5.12
CA LEU A 116 13.98 -9.28 -4.21
C LEU A 116 12.50 -9.26 -3.79
N ALA A 117 11.57 -9.49 -4.74
CA ALA A 117 10.15 -9.54 -4.44
C ALA A 117 9.82 -10.61 -3.38
N ASN A 118 10.33 -11.85 -3.53
CA ASN A 118 10.17 -12.91 -2.53
C ASN A 118 10.70 -12.49 -1.15
N LYS A 119 11.91 -11.92 -1.10
CA LYS A 119 12.50 -11.43 0.17
C LYS A 119 11.66 -10.35 0.84
N ILE A 120 11.04 -9.45 0.06
CA ILE A 120 10.19 -8.40 0.60
C ILE A 120 8.92 -8.98 1.21
N VAL A 121 8.29 -9.99 0.60
CA VAL A 121 7.11 -10.63 1.20
C VAL A 121 7.45 -11.31 2.53
N ILE A 122 8.60 -11.96 2.63
CA ILE A 122 9.10 -12.54 3.89
C ILE A 122 9.30 -11.44 4.95
N ASN A 123 9.97 -10.34 4.58
CA ASN A 123 10.17 -9.20 5.49
C ASN A 123 8.83 -8.61 5.95
N ALA A 124 7.83 -8.52 5.07
CA ALA A 124 6.51 -8.05 5.40
C ALA A 124 5.79 -9.00 6.37
N ALA A 125 5.94 -10.32 6.21
CA ALA A 125 5.41 -11.28 7.17
C ALA A 125 6.04 -11.12 8.57
N ASP A 126 7.36 -10.91 8.64
CA ASP A 126 8.06 -10.62 9.90
C ASP A 126 7.62 -9.28 10.51
N ARG A 127 7.30 -8.30 9.67
CA ARG A 127 6.75 -7.02 10.11
C ARG A 127 5.34 -7.18 10.67
N LEU A 128 4.49 -7.96 10.01
CA LEU A 128 3.15 -8.28 10.50
C LEU A 128 3.21 -8.91 11.89
N ASP A 129 4.14 -9.86 12.09
CA ASP A 129 4.33 -10.54 13.40
C ASP A 129 4.64 -9.55 14.53
N LYS A 130 5.41 -8.50 14.22
CA LYS A 130 5.84 -7.47 15.18
C LYS A 130 4.81 -6.36 15.39
N GLN A 131 4.05 -6.01 14.36
CA GLN A 131 3.12 -4.88 14.39
C GLN A 131 1.71 -5.27 14.85
N LEU A 132 1.30 -6.53 14.68
CA LEU A 132 -0.01 -7.02 15.13
C LEU A 132 0.10 -7.65 16.53
N ASP A 133 -0.79 -7.27 17.44
CA ASP A 133 -0.84 -7.85 18.79
C ASP A 133 -1.64 -9.17 18.83
N ASP A 134 -1.75 -9.78 20.02
CA ASP A 134 -2.45 -11.07 20.19
C ASP A 134 -3.97 -10.95 20.03
N ASN A 135 -4.50 -9.74 20.07
CA ASN A 135 -5.93 -9.47 19.90
C ASN A 135 -6.28 -9.08 18.47
N GLY A 136 -5.30 -9.02 17.55
CA GLY A 136 -5.52 -8.66 16.15
C GLY A 136 -5.57 -7.14 15.89
N TYR A 137 -5.08 -6.33 16.83
CA TYR A 137 -4.93 -4.90 16.64
C TYR A 137 -3.49 -4.52 16.28
N PHE A 138 -3.33 -3.32 15.71
CA PHE A 138 -2.03 -2.71 15.50
C PHE A 138 -1.78 -1.62 16.56
N PRO A 139 -1.02 -1.90 17.65
CA PRO A 139 -0.95 -1.00 18.81
C PRO A 139 -0.48 0.42 18.46
N LYS A 140 0.47 0.55 17.52
CA LYS A 140 0.98 1.86 17.08
C LYS A 140 -0.05 2.70 16.33
N GLU A 141 -1.06 2.06 15.72
CA GLU A 141 -2.17 2.76 15.09
C GLU A 141 -3.25 3.14 16.11
N LEU A 142 -3.42 2.34 17.17
CA LEU A 142 -4.34 2.65 18.28
C LEU A 142 -3.91 3.90 19.09
N GLU A 143 -2.61 4.21 19.11
CA GLU A 143 -2.05 5.43 19.73
C GLU A 143 -2.46 6.73 19.01
N ARG A 144 -3.10 6.65 17.83
CA ARG A 144 -3.40 7.81 16.97
C ARG A 144 -4.76 8.41 17.27
N THR A 145 -4.90 9.72 17.06
CA THR A 145 -6.16 10.45 17.32
C THR A 145 -7.30 10.06 16.39
N ILE A 146 -6.98 9.53 15.20
CA ILE A 146 -7.90 8.92 14.24
C ILE A 146 -7.52 7.45 14.03
N SER A 147 -7.54 6.67 15.12
CA SER A 147 -6.98 5.31 15.15
C SER A 147 -7.65 4.32 14.21
N LEU A 148 -8.97 4.39 13.97
CA LEU A 148 -9.64 3.48 13.02
C LEU A 148 -9.16 3.72 11.58
N HIS A 149 -8.95 5.00 11.21
CA HIS A 149 -8.31 5.33 9.94
C HIS A 149 -6.94 4.66 9.83
N TYR A 150 -6.07 4.84 10.82
CA TYR A 150 -4.72 4.27 10.78
C TYR A 150 -4.71 2.73 10.81
N THR A 151 -5.63 2.09 11.53
CA THR A 151 -5.84 0.64 11.50
C THR A 151 -6.21 0.18 10.09
N SER A 152 -7.20 0.81 9.45
CA SER A 152 -7.55 0.46 8.06
C SER A 152 -6.41 0.74 7.08
N PHE A 153 -5.63 1.80 7.32
CA PHE A 153 -4.54 2.23 6.45
C PHE A 153 -3.31 1.32 6.50
N VAL A 154 -2.95 0.76 7.66
CA VAL A 154 -1.90 -0.27 7.75
C VAL A 154 -2.36 -1.60 7.16
N MET A 155 -3.63 -1.97 7.38
CA MET A 155 -4.23 -3.15 6.77
C MET A 155 -4.23 -3.06 5.24
N GLU A 156 -4.55 -1.88 4.68
CA GLU A 156 -4.49 -1.63 3.24
C GLU A 156 -3.08 -1.93 2.70
N ALA A 157 -2.02 -1.47 3.39
CA ALA A 157 -0.64 -1.76 2.98
C ALA A 157 -0.36 -3.27 2.92
N PHE A 158 -0.72 -4.01 3.96
CA PHE A 158 -0.51 -5.45 4.01
C PHE A 158 -1.36 -6.22 2.99
N PHE A 159 -2.60 -5.79 2.74
CA PHE A 159 -3.46 -6.40 1.73
C PHE A 159 -2.90 -6.16 0.32
N ASN A 160 -2.35 -4.97 0.05
CA ASN A 160 -1.64 -4.71 -1.21
C ASN A 160 -0.41 -5.61 -1.35
N ILE A 161 0.37 -5.80 -0.27
CA ILE A 161 1.50 -6.73 -0.27
C ILE A 161 1.03 -8.16 -0.58
N ALA A 162 -0.02 -8.63 0.08
CA ALA A 162 -0.54 -9.98 -0.12
C ALA A 162 -1.11 -10.18 -1.52
N GLN A 163 -1.77 -9.16 -2.08
CA GLN A 163 -2.22 -9.18 -3.46
C GLN A 163 -1.05 -9.26 -4.45
N MET A 164 0.01 -8.49 -4.24
CA MET A 164 1.20 -8.54 -5.10
C MET A 164 2.01 -9.83 -4.91
N ALA A 165 1.95 -10.44 -3.71
CA ALA A 165 2.62 -11.69 -3.40
C ALA A 165 2.14 -12.86 -4.27
N THR A 166 0.96 -12.79 -4.89
CA THR A 166 0.49 -13.80 -5.86
C THR A 166 1.37 -13.90 -7.12
N HIS A 167 2.24 -12.91 -7.36
CA HIS A 167 3.26 -12.95 -8.42
C HIS A 167 4.63 -13.47 -7.94
N THR A 168 4.69 -13.95 -6.70
CA THR A 168 5.88 -14.46 -6.01
C THR A 168 5.66 -15.93 -5.64
N SER A 169 6.62 -16.56 -4.96
CA SER A 169 6.44 -17.91 -4.39
C SER A 169 5.88 -17.90 -2.96
N GLU A 170 5.62 -16.73 -2.40
CA GLU A 170 5.11 -16.56 -1.03
C GLU A 170 3.60 -16.31 -1.03
N ASP A 171 2.87 -16.93 -0.10
CA ASP A 171 1.44 -16.69 0.13
C ASP A 171 1.25 -15.95 1.45
N LEU A 172 1.11 -14.62 1.40
CA LEU A 172 0.87 -13.81 2.59
C LEU A 172 -0.60 -13.82 3.03
N TRP A 173 -1.55 -14.14 2.14
CA TRP A 173 -2.98 -14.15 2.48
C TRP A 173 -3.29 -15.21 3.54
N ASN A 174 -2.69 -16.39 3.39
CA ASN A 174 -2.92 -17.55 4.25
C ASN A 174 -1.81 -17.77 5.30
N ARG A 175 -0.77 -16.93 5.30
CA ARG A 175 0.34 -17.08 6.24
C ARG A 175 -0.09 -16.82 7.68
N VAL A 176 0.30 -17.74 8.55
CA VAL A 176 0.32 -17.54 10.01
C VAL A 176 1.78 -17.35 10.41
N THR A 177 2.08 -16.23 11.06
CA THR A 177 3.43 -15.93 11.54
C THR A 177 3.81 -16.81 12.74
N PRO A 178 5.10 -16.89 13.14
CA PRO A 178 5.51 -17.69 14.28
C PRO A 178 4.78 -17.35 15.59
N SER A 179 4.42 -16.08 15.80
CA SER A 179 3.64 -15.64 16.98
C SER A 179 2.12 -15.70 16.77
N GLY A 180 1.64 -16.42 15.76
CA GLY A 180 0.21 -16.66 15.53
C GLY A 180 -0.56 -15.48 14.95
N LYS A 181 0.12 -14.52 14.31
CA LYS A 181 -0.52 -13.38 13.63
C LYS A 181 -0.89 -13.77 12.21
N SER A 182 -1.96 -13.17 11.69
CA SER A 182 -2.36 -13.34 10.29
C SER A 182 -3.18 -12.14 9.83
N LEU A 183 -3.20 -11.91 8.52
CA LEU A 183 -4.05 -10.88 7.92
C LEU A 183 -5.54 -11.17 8.13
N LYS A 184 -5.91 -12.45 8.13
CA LYS A 184 -7.27 -12.88 8.45
C LYS A 184 -7.69 -12.46 9.86
N LYS A 185 -6.83 -12.70 10.86
CA LYS A 185 -7.09 -12.29 12.25
C LYS A 185 -7.23 -10.78 12.39
N ALA A 186 -6.36 -10.01 11.73
CA ALA A 186 -6.46 -8.54 11.71
C ALA A 186 -7.79 -8.08 11.10
N PHE A 187 -8.20 -8.69 9.98
CA PHE A 187 -9.47 -8.39 9.33
C PHE A 187 -10.68 -8.73 10.20
N GLU A 188 -10.78 -9.96 10.72
CA GLU A 188 -11.90 -10.38 11.56
C GLU A 188 -12.06 -9.50 12.81
N THR A 189 -10.94 -9.01 13.35
CA THR A 189 -10.93 -8.08 14.49
C THR A 189 -11.47 -6.70 14.11
N ALA A 190 -11.02 -6.14 12.98
CA ALA A 190 -11.41 -4.80 12.55
C ALA A 190 -12.80 -4.74 11.89
N HIS A 191 -13.24 -5.82 11.26
CA HIS A 191 -14.44 -5.93 10.41
C HIS A 191 -15.69 -5.27 11.02
N PRO A 192 -16.16 -5.60 12.24
CA PRO A 192 -17.38 -5.02 12.79
C PRO A 192 -17.30 -3.51 13.02
N PHE A 193 -16.09 -2.94 13.12
CA PHE A 193 -15.91 -1.50 13.28
C PHE A 193 -15.83 -0.78 11.93
N LEU A 194 -15.23 -1.44 10.92
CA LEU A 194 -15.17 -0.94 9.55
C LEU A 194 -16.56 -0.83 8.91
N THR A 195 -17.48 -1.71 9.29
CA THR A 195 -18.86 -1.75 8.80
C THR A 195 -19.83 -0.92 9.63
N GLY A 196 -19.39 -0.42 10.79
CA GLY A 196 -20.24 0.29 11.74
C GLY A 196 -21.20 -0.60 12.53
N GLU A 197 -21.05 -1.94 12.47
CA GLU A 197 -21.79 -2.87 13.33
C GLU A 197 -21.51 -2.62 14.81
N LYS A 198 -20.26 -2.28 15.15
CA LYS A 198 -19.82 -1.93 16.50
C LYS A 198 -19.21 -0.54 16.55
N ALA A 199 -19.43 0.15 17.66
CA ALA A 199 -18.74 1.39 17.96
C ALA A 199 -17.25 1.12 18.21
N TRP A 200 -16.39 1.94 17.60
CA TRP A 200 -14.94 1.85 17.77
C TRP A 200 -14.53 2.28 19.19
N PRO A 201 -13.82 1.44 19.97
CA PRO A 201 -13.52 1.72 21.37
C PRO A 201 -12.26 2.58 21.59
N HIS A 202 -11.55 2.97 20.53
CA HIS A 202 -10.31 3.75 20.59
C HIS A 202 -10.49 5.17 20.02
N PRO A 203 -9.50 6.09 20.16
CA PRO A 203 -9.65 7.47 19.73
C PRO A 203 -9.97 7.63 18.23
N GLN A 204 -11.09 8.27 17.91
CA GLN A 204 -11.47 8.60 16.54
C GLN A 204 -12.11 9.99 16.52
N ILE A 205 -11.28 11.03 16.62
CA ILE A 205 -11.72 12.42 16.81
C ILE A 205 -12.38 13.05 15.57
N LYS A 206 -12.34 12.35 14.43
CA LYS A 206 -13.04 12.70 13.19
C LYS A 206 -13.84 11.49 12.71
N PRO A 207 -14.99 11.66 12.03
CA PRO A 207 -15.71 10.55 11.44
C PRO A 207 -14.82 9.68 10.57
N TYR A 208 -15.01 8.36 10.61
CA TYR A 208 -14.32 7.43 9.74
C TYR A 208 -14.91 7.52 8.32
N GLU A 209 -14.04 7.60 7.31
CA GLU A 209 -14.44 7.60 5.90
C GLU A 209 -14.64 6.16 5.44
N THR A 210 -15.90 5.72 5.36
CA THR A 210 -16.25 4.32 5.08
C THR A 210 -15.70 3.77 3.77
N GLU A 211 -15.44 4.65 2.78
CA GLU A 211 -14.80 4.31 1.51
C GLU A 211 -13.42 3.67 1.69
N GLN A 212 -12.72 3.95 2.80
CA GLN A 212 -11.43 3.36 3.13
C GLN A 212 -11.54 1.86 3.47
N ALA A 213 -12.72 1.36 3.85
CA ALA A 213 -12.94 -0.05 4.16
C ALA A 213 -13.19 -0.90 2.90
N TYR A 214 -13.55 -0.29 1.76
CA TYR A 214 -14.06 -1.05 0.61
C TYR A 214 -13.04 -2.06 0.09
N TYR A 215 -11.80 -1.65 -0.09
CA TYR A 215 -10.75 -2.56 -0.56
C TYR A 215 -10.51 -3.73 0.40
N LEU A 216 -10.59 -3.50 1.71
CA LEU A 216 -10.43 -4.54 2.72
C LEU A 216 -11.60 -5.54 2.67
N LEU A 217 -12.83 -5.04 2.57
CA LEU A 217 -14.04 -5.86 2.49
C LEU A 217 -14.08 -6.69 1.20
N GLU A 218 -13.73 -6.11 0.04
CA GLU A 218 -13.67 -6.86 -1.23
C GLU A 218 -12.59 -7.93 -1.20
N SER A 219 -11.39 -7.58 -0.73
CA SER A 219 -10.31 -8.55 -0.59
C SER A 219 -10.71 -9.69 0.35
N ALA A 220 -11.38 -9.40 1.47
CA ALA A 220 -11.86 -10.42 2.39
C ALA A 220 -13.00 -11.28 1.81
N ALA A 221 -13.85 -10.73 0.96
CA ALA A 221 -14.87 -11.51 0.24
C ALA A 221 -14.22 -12.59 -0.62
N VAL A 222 -13.13 -12.25 -1.33
CA VAL A 222 -12.40 -13.18 -2.21
C VAL A 222 -11.51 -14.13 -1.42
N GLN A 223 -10.70 -13.60 -0.49
CA GLN A 223 -9.63 -14.36 0.15
C GLN A 223 -10.10 -15.12 1.39
N TYR A 224 -11.12 -14.63 2.08
CA TYR A 224 -11.59 -15.18 3.36
C TYR A 224 -13.04 -15.67 3.34
N ASN A 225 -13.68 -15.72 2.16
CA ASN A 225 -15.09 -16.11 2.00
C ASN A 225 -16.04 -15.28 2.90
N CYS A 226 -15.76 -13.99 3.09
CA CYS A 226 -16.66 -13.09 3.81
C CYS A 226 -17.95 -12.86 2.98
N THR A 227 -18.98 -13.67 3.25
CA THR A 227 -20.22 -13.70 2.45
C THR A 227 -21.01 -12.40 2.51
N ASN A 228 -20.90 -11.63 3.59
CA ASN A 228 -21.63 -10.36 3.75
C ASN A 228 -20.86 -9.12 3.29
N CYS A 229 -19.54 -9.21 3.10
CA CYS A 229 -18.68 -8.05 2.81
C CYS A 229 -19.13 -7.25 1.58
N ILE A 230 -19.55 -7.93 0.51
CA ILE A 230 -20.05 -7.26 -0.70
C ILE A 230 -21.37 -6.51 -0.45
N ASN A 231 -22.24 -7.03 0.40
CA ASN A 231 -23.48 -6.36 0.76
C ASN A 231 -23.26 -5.19 1.73
N GLU A 232 -22.27 -5.32 2.62
CA GLU A 232 -21.84 -4.22 3.50
C GLU A 232 -21.30 -3.06 2.68
N ILE A 233 -20.48 -3.30 1.65
CA ILE A 233 -20.02 -2.24 0.74
C ILE A 233 -21.21 -1.53 0.08
N LYS A 234 -22.21 -2.27 -0.41
CA LYS A 234 -23.42 -1.66 -1.00
C LYS A 234 -24.16 -0.78 0.00
N THR A 235 -24.22 -1.23 1.25
CA THR A 235 -24.88 -0.49 2.34
C THR A 235 -24.11 0.79 2.67
N LEU A 236 -22.80 0.70 2.86
CA LEU A 236 -21.93 1.83 3.15
C LEU A 236 -21.89 2.86 2.01
N ALA A 237 -21.88 2.38 0.76
CA ALA A 237 -21.80 3.24 -0.42
C ALA A 237 -23.14 3.89 -0.79
N ALA A 238 -24.25 3.41 -0.24
CA ALA A 238 -25.59 3.94 -0.50
C ALA A 238 -25.84 4.20 -2.01
N ASP A 239 -26.28 5.40 -2.38
CA ASP A 239 -26.55 5.82 -3.76
C ASP A 239 -25.31 5.83 -4.66
N LYS A 240 -24.10 5.87 -4.08
CA LYS A 240 -22.84 5.82 -4.83
C LYS A 240 -22.45 4.40 -5.25
N ALA A 241 -23.06 3.36 -4.66
CA ALA A 241 -22.69 1.96 -4.91
C ALA A 241 -22.65 1.61 -6.40
N GLY A 242 -23.58 2.13 -7.21
CA GLY A 242 -23.64 1.89 -8.66
C GLY A 242 -22.48 2.47 -9.47
N ARG A 243 -21.75 3.45 -8.93
CA ARG A 243 -20.70 4.23 -9.62
C ARG A 243 -19.29 4.01 -9.07
N LEU A 244 -19.14 3.10 -8.11
CA LEU A 244 -17.83 2.82 -7.53
C LEU A 244 -16.90 2.21 -8.59
N ARG A 245 -15.80 2.90 -8.88
CA ARG A 245 -14.73 2.39 -9.77
C ARG A 245 -14.10 1.10 -9.25
N ILE A 246 -14.21 0.85 -7.95
CA ILE A 246 -13.64 -0.34 -7.30
C ILE A 246 -14.20 -1.64 -7.89
N LYS A 247 -15.45 -1.63 -8.36
CA LYS A 247 -16.09 -2.73 -9.10
C LYS A 247 -15.40 -3.10 -10.42
N LEU A 248 -14.60 -2.19 -10.99
CA LEU A 248 -13.82 -2.45 -12.20
C LEU A 248 -12.44 -3.02 -11.88
N LEU A 249 -11.95 -2.82 -10.65
CA LEU A 249 -10.63 -3.26 -10.20
C LEU A 249 -10.70 -4.67 -9.59
N TYR A 250 -11.84 -5.02 -8.99
CA TYR A 250 -12.09 -6.32 -8.37
C TYR A 250 -13.47 -6.84 -8.80
N PRO A 251 -13.59 -7.38 -10.03
CA PRO A 251 -14.86 -7.86 -10.59
C PRO A 251 -15.35 -9.18 -9.95
#